data_AF-A0A7R9GIY8-F1
#
_entry.id   AF-A0A7R9GIY8-F1
#
_cell.length_a   1.000
_cell.length_b   1.000
_cell.length_c   1.000
_cell.angle_alpha   90.00
_cell.angle_beta   90.00
_cell.angle_gamma   90.00
#
_symmetry.space_group_name_H-M   'P 1'
#
loop_
_entity.id
_entity.type
_entity.pdbx_description
1 polymer ?
#
loop_
_entity_poly.entity_id
_entity_poly.type
_entity_poly.pdbx_seq_one_letter_code
_entity_poly.pdbx_strand_id
1 'polypeptide(L)'
;MLIEGIRMKPDEGQEELEEVQSDLRRREEEAERSPGNAEAPRPGSSASHRSSRPTPSAWKVLARVFLQAFTMTFLAEWGDRSQISTIVLAATENVWGVTLGGTIGHSLCTGVAVIGGRMVAQRISVKTVTIIGAIVFLLFALSSLFIGPDGFSGF
;
A
#
# COMPACT_ATOMS: atom_id res chain seq x y z
N MET A 1 1.94 19.74 9.20
CA MET A 1 1.00 18.74 9.76
C MET A 1 -0.14 19.33 10.60
N LEU A 2 0.02 19.73 11.89
CA LEU A 2 -1.14 20.22 12.68
C LEU A 2 -1.69 21.59 12.19
N ILE A 3 -0.81 22.58 12.01
CA ILE A 3 -1.17 23.93 11.49
C ILE A 3 -1.75 23.84 10.08
N GLU A 4 -1.17 22.96 9.27
CA GLU A 4 -1.54 22.69 7.89
C GLU A 4 -2.90 21.99 7.82
N GLY A 5 -3.15 20.98 8.65
CA GLY A 5 -4.46 20.35 8.80
C GLY A 5 -5.55 21.30 9.28
N ILE A 6 -5.21 22.30 10.11
CA ILE A 6 -6.16 23.33 10.57
C ILE A 6 -6.45 24.35 9.46
N ARG A 7 -5.43 24.78 8.69
CA ARG A 7 -5.58 25.72 7.57
C ARG A 7 -6.12 25.11 6.28
N MET A 8 -6.06 23.79 6.12
CA MET A 8 -6.52 23.10 4.92
C MET A 8 -7.99 23.41 4.67
N LYS A 9 -8.33 23.94 3.49
CA LYS A 9 -9.74 24.09 3.12
C LYS A 9 -10.33 22.70 2.86
N PRO A 10 -11.61 22.46 3.17
CA PRO A 10 -12.23 21.15 2.94
C PRO A 10 -12.13 20.67 1.48
N ASP A 11 -12.15 21.60 0.50
CA ASP A 11 -12.03 21.29 -0.94
C ASP A 11 -10.60 21.05 -1.43
N GLU A 12 -9.57 21.57 -0.75
CA GLU A 12 -8.17 21.52 -1.22
C GLU A 12 -7.65 20.07 -1.29
N GLY A 13 -8.03 19.24 -0.32
CA GLY A 13 -7.72 17.82 -0.36
C GLY A 13 -8.48 17.04 -1.45
N GLN A 14 -9.61 17.57 -1.95
CA GLN A 14 -10.34 16.98 -3.07
C GLN A 14 -9.74 17.42 -4.41
N GLU A 15 -9.34 18.68 -4.54
CA GLU A 15 -8.68 19.23 -5.73
C GLU A 15 -7.36 18.49 -6.03
N GLU A 16 -6.52 18.29 -5.01
CA GLU A 16 -5.27 17.50 -5.12
C GLU A 16 -5.54 16.04 -5.52
N LEU A 17 -6.62 15.43 -4.99
CA LEU A 17 -6.99 14.05 -5.36
C LEU A 17 -7.49 13.95 -6.81
N GLU A 18 -8.27 14.93 -7.27
CA GLU A 18 -8.74 15.01 -8.65
C GLU A 18 -7.57 15.23 -9.62
N GLU A 19 -6.61 16.08 -9.27
CA GLU A 19 -5.40 16.29 -10.05
C GLU A 19 -4.60 14.98 -10.16
N VAL A 20 -4.33 14.28 -9.05
CA VAL A 20 -3.60 13.00 -9.06
C VAL A 20 -4.34 11.93 -9.87
N GLN A 21 -5.67 11.85 -9.77
CA GLN A 21 -6.46 10.92 -10.58
C GLN A 21 -6.37 11.24 -12.09
N SER A 22 -6.42 12.52 -12.45
CA SER A 22 -6.28 12.96 -13.84
C SER A 22 -4.91 12.61 -14.41
N ASP A 23 -3.86 12.77 -13.59
CA ASP A 23 -2.47 12.54 -13.99
C ASP A 23 -2.14 11.03 -14.08
N LEU A 24 -2.71 10.20 -13.19
CA LEU A 24 -2.64 8.74 -13.29
C LEU A 24 -3.36 8.23 -14.55
N ARG A 25 -4.57 8.75 -14.83
CA ARG A 25 -5.32 8.38 -16.05
C ARG A 25 -4.53 8.75 -17.31
N ARG A 26 -3.91 9.94 -17.32
CA ARG A 26 -3.03 10.38 -18.41
C ARG A 26 -1.84 9.45 -18.60
N ARG A 27 -1.20 9.00 -17.52
CA ARG A 27 -0.08 8.04 -17.57
C ARG A 27 -0.50 6.64 -18.00
N GLU A 28 -1.68 6.17 -17.60
CA GLU A 28 -2.24 4.91 -18.07
C GLU A 28 -2.52 4.96 -19.58
N GLU A 29 -3.09 6.05 -20.08
CA GLU A 29 -3.29 6.29 -21.51
C GLU A 29 -1.95 6.35 -22.27
N GLU A 30 -0.92 7.00 -21.71
CA GLU A 30 0.43 7.04 -22.27
C GLU A 30 1.10 5.65 -22.27
N ALA A 31 0.93 4.86 -21.21
CA ALA A 31 1.44 3.50 -21.11
C ALA A 31 0.71 2.52 -22.04
N GLU A 32 -0.61 2.68 -22.22
CA GLU A 32 -1.39 1.94 -23.23
C GLU A 32 -0.99 2.33 -24.67
N ARG A 33 -0.58 3.59 -24.88
CA ARG A 33 -0.10 4.07 -26.17
C ARG A 33 1.31 3.59 -26.51
N SER A 34 2.08 3.10 -25.54
CA SER A 34 3.46 2.66 -25.72
C SER A 34 3.82 1.35 -25.00
N PRO A 35 3.39 0.18 -25.50
CA PRO A 35 3.94 -1.10 -25.06
C PRO A 35 5.06 -1.63 -25.98
N GLY A 36 5.61 -0.81 -26.88
CA GLY A 36 6.30 -1.30 -28.08
C GLY A 36 7.72 -0.83 -28.39
N ASN A 37 8.45 -0.14 -27.51
CA ASN A 37 9.82 0.32 -27.84
C ASN A 37 10.86 -0.09 -26.79
N ALA A 38 11.16 -1.38 -26.78
CA ALA A 38 12.49 -1.88 -26.43
C ALA A 38 13.03 -2.66 -27.64
N GLU A 39 13.25 -1.99 -28.78
CA GLU A 39 14.13 -2.44 -29.86
C GLU A 39 14.48 -1.24 -30.77
N ALA A 40 15.74 -1.15 -31.22
CA ALA A 40 16.40 0.01 -31.81
C ALA A 40 15.80 0.55 -33.16
N PRO A 41 16.11 1.81 -33.55
CA PRO A 41 15.54 2.44 -34.75
C PRO A 41 16.09 1.82 -36.05
N ARG A 42 15.21 1.44 -36.99
CA ARG A 42 15.55 1.25 -38.41
C ARG A 42 14.63 2.11 -39.29
N PRO A 43 15.17 2.88 -40.25
CA PRO A 43 14.35 3.73 -41.11
C PRO A 43 13.86 2.93 -42.31
N GLY A 44 12.54 2.91 -42.54
CA GLY A 44 12.01 2.45 -43.82
C GLY A 44 10.60 1.87 -43.81
N SER A 45 9.73 2.55 -44.56
CA SER A 45 8.47 2.08 -45.17
C SER A 45 7.20 2.04 -44.31
N SER A 46 6.26 2.86 -44.78
CA SER A 46 4.84 2.88 -44.45
C SER A 46 4.16 1.53 -44.68
N ALA A 47 3.39 1.06 -43.70
CA ALA A 47 2.28 0.15 -43.92
C ALA A 47 1.24 0.34 -42.80
N SER A 48 0.00 0.55 -43.23
CA SER A 48 -1.19 0.62 -42.38
C SER A 48 -1.38 -0.68 -41.60
N HIS A 49 -0.92 -0.74 -40.35
CA HIS A 49 -1.29 -1.82 -39.45
C HIS A 49 -2.47 -1.38 -38.60
N ARG A 50 -3.66 -1.83 -38.99
CA ARG A 50 -4.86 -1.82 -38.16
C ARG A 50 -4.55 -2.72 -36.96
N SER A 51 -4.05 -2.13 -35.88
CA SER A 51 -3.57 -2.88 -34.71
C SER A 51 -4.76 -3.51 -34.00
N SER A 52 -4.99 -4.79 -34.25
CA SER A 52 -5.78 -5.62 -33.36
C SER A 52 -5.08 -5.62 -31.99
N ARG A 53 -5.64 -4.85 -31.06
CA ARG A 53 -5.20 -4.80 -29.66
C ARG A 53 -5.10 -6.24 -29.13
N PRO A 54 -3.92 -6.74 -28.75
CA PRO A 54 -3.87 -7.95 -27.95
C PRO A 54 -4.49 -7.59 -26.60
N THR A 55 -5.65 -8.16 -26.28
CA THR A 55 -6.21 -8.03 -24.94
C THR A 55 -5.16 -8.53 -23.95
N PRO A 56 -4.85 -7.78 -22.88
CA PRO A 56 -3.89 -8.24 -21.90
C PRO A 56 -4.41 -9.56 -21.34
N SER A 57 -3.61 -10.62 -21.46
CA SER A 57 -3.95 -11.92 -20.89
C SER A 57 -4.28 -11.74 -19.42
N ALA A 58 -5.43 -12.28 -18.97
CA ALA A 58 -5.88 -12.22 -17.59
C ALA A 58 -4.78 -12.68 -16.61
N TRP A 59 -3.93 -13.63 -17.03
CA TRP A 59 -2.76 -14.09 -16.29
C TRP A 59 -1.71 -13.02 -16.06
N LYS A 60 -1.46 -12.14 -17.04
CA LYS A 60 -0.49 -11.04 -16.89
C LYS A 60 -1.01 -10.00 -15.89
N VAL A 61 -2.30 -9.71 -15.93
CA VAL A 61 -2.93 -8.78 -14.96
C VAL A 61 -2.90 -9.39 -13.55
N LEU A 62 -3.32 -10.65 -13.41
CA LEU A 62 -3.31 -11.35 -12.14
C LEU A 62 -1.89 -11.45 -11.56
N ALA A 63 -0.90 -11.81 -12.38
CA ALA A 63 0.49 -11.91 -11.95
C ALA A 63 1.05 -10.56 -11.51
N ARG A 64 0.73 -9.46 -12.21
CA ARG A 64 1.15 -8.10 -11.79
C ARG A 64 0.53 -7.71 -10.44
N VAL A 65 -0.79 -7.89 -10.30
CA VAL A 65 -1.49 -7.54 -9.05
C VAL A 65 -0.98 -8.40 -7.89
N PHE A 66 -0.79 -9.70 -8.11
CA PHE A 66 -0.20 -10.59 -7.12
C PHE A 66 1.21 -10.17 -6.73
N LEU A 67 2.10 -9.90 -7.69
CA LEU A 67 3.48 -9.52 -7.40
C LEU A 67 3.57 -8.18 -6.65
N GLN A 68 2.73 -7.21 -7.02
CA GLN A 68 2.65 -5.93 -6.34
C GLN A 68 2.17 -6.08 -4.90
N ALA A 69 1.05 -6.78 -4.69
CA ALA A 69 0.51 -7.01 -3.35
C ALA A 69 1.48 -7.83 -2.49
N PHE A 70 2.05 -8.90 -3.06
CA PHE A 70 3.06 -9.73 -2.40
C PHE A 70 4.26 -8.89 -1.98
N THR A 71 4.86 -8.12 -2.89
CA THR A 71 6.05 -7.32 -2.57
C THR A 71 5.75 -6.27 -1.49
N MET A 72 4.60 -5.60 -1.57
CA MET A 72 4.19 -4.61 -0.60
C MET A 72 3.99 -5.23 0.80
N THR A 73 3.24 -6.32 0.89
CA THR A 73 2.97 -7.00 2.17
C THR A 73 4.22 -7.67 2.72
N PHE A 74 5.02 -8.32 1.88
CA PHE A 74 6.23 -9.00 2.27
C PHE A 74 7.27 -8.05 2.86
N LEU A 75 7.49 -6.89 2.23
CA LEU A 75 8.40 -5.89 2.77
C LEU A 75 7.84 -5.23 4.03
N ALA A 76 6.54 -5.00 4.11
CA ALA A 76 5.90 -4.43 5.30
C ALA A 76 6.01 -5.36 6.52
N GLU A 77 5.90 -6.66 6.31
CA GLU A 77 5.92 -7.69 7.36
C GLU A 77 7.30 -8.32 7.56
N TRP A 78 8.31 -7.97 6.74
CA TRP A 78 9.62 -8.62 6.79
C TRP A 78 10.25 -8.47 8.18
N GLY A 79 10.42 -9.60 8.88
CA GLY A 79 11.02 -9.61 10.22
C GLY A 79 10.10 -9.09 11.32
N ASP A 80 8.79 -9.08 11.10
CA ASP A 80 7.84 -8.76 12.16
C ASP A 80 7.90 -9.82 13.29
N ARG A 81 7.60 -9.37 14.51
CA ARG A 81 7.56 -10.22 15.71
C ARG A 81 6.58 -11.37 15.56
N SER A 82 5.50 -11.19 14.81
CA SER A 82 4.55 -12.27 14.54
C SER A 82 5.20 -13.44 13.77
N GLN A 83 6.15 -13.16 12.86
CA GLN A 83 6.85 -14.21 12.09
C GLN A 83 7.77 -15.04 13.00
N ILE A 84 8.56 -14.40 13.86
CA ILE A 84 9.42 -15.10 14.82
C ILE A 84 8.59 -15.91 15.82
N SER A 85 7.50 -15.34 16.35
CA SER A 85 6.58 -16.06 17.23
C SER A 85 5.96 -17.28 16.55
N THR A 86 5.61 -17.17 15.27
CA THR A 86 5.04 -18.30 14.51
C THR A 86 6.08 -19.41 14.30
N ILE A 87 7.34 -19.07 14.01
CA ILE A 87 8.44 -20.05 13.88
C ILE A 87 8.70 -20.76 15.20
N VAL A 88 8.77 -20.02 16.30
CA VAL A 88 8.95 -20.60 17.64
C VAL A 88 7.79 -21.52 18.01
N LEU A 89 6.55 -21.08 17.75
CA LEU A 89 5.36 -21.88 18.03
C LEU A 89 5.31 -23.14 17.16
N ALA A 90 5.67 -23.06 15.88
CA ALA A 90 5.76 -24.22 14.99
C ALA A 90 6.89 -25.19 15.39
N ALA A 91 7.93 -24.71 16.08
CA ALA A 91 8.99 -25.56 16.60
C ALA A 91 8.59 -26.30 17.89
N THR A 92 7.65 -25.76 18.67
CA THR A 92 7.17 -26.37 19.93
C THR A 92 5.89 -27.18 19.78
N GLU A 93 5.07 -26.86 18.79
CA GLU A 93 3.74 -27.46 18.55
C GLU A 93 3.65 -28.14 17.17
N ASN A 94 2.49 -28.74 16.87
CA ASN A 94 2.24 -29.33 15.55
C ASN A 94 2.30 -28.27 14.43
N VAL A 95 3.34 -28.36 13.59
CA VAL A 95 3.59 -27.48 12.43
C VAL A 95 2.33 -27.27 11.58
N TRP A 96 1.62 -28.35 11.24
CA TRP A 96 0.40 -28.26 10.43
C TRP A 96 -0.70 -27.43 11.09
N GLY A 97 -0.88 -27.54 12.41
CA GLY A 97 -1.86 -26.77 13.15
C GLY A 97 -1.50 -25.28 13.21
N VAL A 98 -0.23 -24.97 13.43
CA VAL A 98 0.30 -23.60 13.48
C VAL A 98 0.20 -22.94 12.11
N THR A 99 0.59 -23.63 11.04
CA THR A 99 0.47 -23.10 9.67
C THR A 99 -0.98 -22.86 9.27
N LEU A 100 -1.89 -23.81 9.58
CA LEU A 100 -3.30 -23.67 9.23
C LEU A 100 -3.97 -22.52 10.01
N GLY A 101 -3.73 -22.47 11.33
CA GLY A 101 -4.25 -21.42 12.21
C GLY A 101 -3.70 -20.04 11.84
N GLY A 102 -2.40 -19.94 11.60
CA GLY A 102 -1.75 -18.70 11.14
C GLY A 102 -2.30 -18.23 9.80
N THR A 103 -2.46 -19.14 8.83
CA THR A 103 -3.02 -18.80 7.51
C THR A 103 -4.45 -18.26 7.63
N ILE A 104 -5.31 -18.93 8.42
CA ILE A 104 -6.70 -18.51 8.61
C ILE A 104 -6.76 -17.17 9.34
N GLY A 105 -6.02 -17.01 10.43
CA GLY A 105 -5.98 -15.79 11.21
C GLY A 105 -5.48 -14.60 10.39
N HIS A 106 -4.40 -14.78 9.64
CA HIS A 106 -3.84 -13.74 8.78
C HIS A 106 -4.79 -13.41 7.63
N SER A 107 -5.40 -14.41 6.99
CA SER A 107 -6.40 -14.20 5.93
C SER A 107 -7.61 -13.41 6.42
N LEU A 108 -8.10 -13.71 7.63
CA LEU A 108 -9.20 -12.97 8.25
C LEU A 108 -8.79 -11.51 8.54
N CYS A 109 -7.60 -11.31 9.12
CA CYS A 109 -7.06 -9.99 9.40
C CYS A 109 -6.94 -9.15 8.12
N THR A 110 -6.31 -9.69 7.08
CA THR A 110 -6.18 -9.02 5.78
C THR A 110 -7.55 -8.74 5.16
N GLY A 111 -8.49 -9.69 5.22
CA GLY A 111 -9.85 -9.49 4.71
C GLY A 111 -10.57 -8.33 5.41
N VAL A 112 -10.50 -8.26 6.74
CA VAL A 112 -11.05 -7.15 7.53
C VAL A 112 -10.34 -5.85 7.21
N ALA A 113 -9.01 -5.85 7.06
CA ALA A 113 -8.24 -4.67 6.71
C ALA A 113 -8.60 -4.11 5.32
N VAL A 114 -8.82 -4.97 4.33
CA VAL A 114 -9.23 -4.55 2.98
C VAL A 114 -10.65 -3.98 2.98
N ILE A 115 -11.60 -4.65 3.63
CA ILE A 115 -13.00 -4.18 3.71
C ILE A 115 -13.08 -2.89 4.52
N GLY A 116 -12.47 -2.88 5.70
CA GLY A 116 -12.41 -1.73 6.59
C GLY A 116 -11.68 -0.56 5.94
N GLY A 117 -10.53 -0.82 5.31
CA GLY A 117 -9.77 0.17 4.56
C GLY A 117 -10.59 0.80 3.42
N ARG A 118 -11.34 -0.01 2.67
CA ARG A 118 -12.24 0.49 1.63
C ARG A 118 -13.36 1.36 2.20
N MET A 119 -13.99 0.96 3.31
CA MET A 119 -15.04 1.77 3.96
C MET A 119 -14.50 3.09 4.50
N VAL A 120 -13.31 3.04 5.11
CA VAL A 120 -12.61 4.21 5.66
C VAL A 120 -12.20 5.17 4.55
N ALA A 121 -11.61 4.66 3.46
CA ALA A 121 -11.20 5.48 2.32
C ALA A 121 -12.38 6.21 1.65
N GLN A 122 -13.59 5.65 1.70
CA GLN A 122 -14.78 6.29 1.16
C GLN A 122 -15.41 7.35 2.09
N ARG A 123 -15.03 7.38 3.37
CA ARG A 123 -15.69 8.21 4.40
C ARG A 123 -14.78 9.25 5.05
N ILE A 124 -13.46 9.09 4.98
CA ILE A 124 -12.49 9.96 5.64
C ILE A 124 -11.82 10.88 4.61
N SER A 125 -11.97 12.19 4.81
CA SER A 125 -11.27 13.22 4.01
C SER A 125 -9.80 13.31 4.41
N VAL A 126 -8.94 13.70 3.47
CA VAL A 126 -7.50 13.93 3.66
C VAL A 126 -7.23 14.82 4.88
N LYS A 127 -8.06 15.84 5.10
CA LYS A 127 -7.97 16.75 6.25
C LYS A 127 -8.08 16.00 7.59
N THR A 128 -9.02 15.06 7.70
CA THR A 128 -9.23 14.26 8.91
C THR A 128 -8.02 13.36 9.19
N VAL A 129 -7.46 12.73 8.16
CA VAL A 129 -6.25 11.89 8.32
C VAL A 129 -5.07 12.72 8.80
N THR A 130 -4.84 13.91 8.22
CA THR A 130 -3.73 14.80 8.60
C THR A 130 -3.86 15.30 10.03
N ILE A 131 -5.07 15.64 10.48
CA ILE A 131 -5.30 16.08 11.87
C ILE A 131 -5.09 14.93 12.85
N ILE A 132 -5.64 13.74 12.58
CA ILE A 132 -5.48 12.56 13.44
C ILE A 132 -4.00 12.19 13.53
N GLY A 133 -3.30 12.11 12.40
CA GLY A 133 -1.88 11.81 12.36
C GLY A 133 -1.06 12.80 13.19
N ALA A 134 -1.35 14.09 13.07
CA ALA A 134 -0.68 15.13 13.85
C ALA A 134 -0.95 15.03 15.37
N ILE A 135 -2.18 14.66 15.77
CA ILE A 135 -2.53 14.43 17.19
C ILE A 135 -1.77 13.21 17.73
N VAL A 136 -1.78 12.09 16.99
CA VAL A 136 -1.05 10.87 17.38
C VAL A 136 0.44 11.16 17.53
N PHE A 137 1.02 11.93 16.60
CA PHE A 137 2.42 12.32 16.66
C PHE A 137 2.73 13.19 17.88
N LEU A 138 1.84 14.13 18.22
CA LEU A 138 1.96 14.94 19.43
C LEU A 138 1.91 14.09 20.70
N LEU A 139 0.97 13.14 20.77
CA LEU A 139 0.86 12.22 21.90
C LEU A 139 2.11 11.36 22.05
N PHE A 140 2.66 10.84 20.96
CA PHE A 140 3.92 10.07 20.99
C PHE A 140 5.10 10.95 21.44
N ALA A 141 5.20 12.18 20.94
CA ALA A 141 6.25 13.11 21.33
C ALA A 141 6.17 13.46 22.83
N LEU A 142 4.97 13.74 23.34
CA LEU A 142 4.76 13.99 24.77
C LEU A 142 5.03 12.74 25.61
N SER A 143 4.51 11.58 25.20
CA SER A 143 4.77 10.32 25.90
C SER A 143 6.26 10.02 25.97
N SER A 144 7.02 10.25 24.88
CA SER A 144 8.47 10.08 24.86
C SER A 144 9.22 11.12 25.70
N LEU A 145 8.63 12.29 25.95
CA LEU A 145 9.24 13.32 26.79
C LEU A 145 9.01 13.04 28.29
N PHE A 146 7.83 12.51 28.64
CA PHE A 146 7.50 12.10 30.02
C PHE A 146 8.09 10.73 30.39
N ILE A 147 8.21 9.80 29.43
CA ILE A 147 9.05 8.60 29.53
C ILE A 147 10.46 8.99 29.10
N GLY A 148 11.11 9.79 29.95
CA GLY A 148 12.55 10.00 29.85
C GLY A 148 13.30 8.66 30.01
N PRO A 149 14.53 8.54 29.48
CA PRO A 149 15.39 7.35 29.62
C PRO A 149 15.77 7.00 31.07
N ASP A 150 15.30 7.77 32.04
CA ASP A 150 15.57 7.67 33.48
C ASP A 150 14.91 6.44 34.13
N GLY A 151 14.02 5.75 33.41
CA GLY A 151 13.50 4.42 33.79
C GLY A 151 14.40 3.25 33.35
N PHE A 152 15.47 3.50 32.59
CA PHE A 152 16.38 2.47 32.07
C PHE A 152 17.69 2.36 32.88
N SER A 153 17.88 3.17 33.91
CA SER A 153 19.04 3.11 34.82
C SER A 153 18.84 2.14 36.01
N GLY A 154 17.91 1.19 35.89
CA GLY A 154 17.51 0.27 36.96
C GLY A 154 17.68 -1.22 36.64
N PHE A 155 18.65 -1.58 35.79
CA PHE A 155 19.16 -2.96 35.68
C PHE A 155 20.68 -2.97 35.66
#